data_AF-A0A673IZV0-F1
#
_entry.id   AF-A0A673IZV0-F1
#
_cell.length_a   1.000
_cell.length_b   1.000
_cell.length_c   1.000
_cell.angle_alpha   90.00
_cell.angle_beta   90.00
_cell.angle_gamma   90.00
#
_symmetry.space_group_name_H-M   'P 1'
#
loop_
_entity.id
_entity.type
_entity.pdbx_description
1 polymer ?
#
loop_
_entity_poly.entity_id
_entity_poly.type
_entity_poly.pdbx_seq_one_letter_code
_entity_poly.pdbx_strand_id
1 'polypeptide(L)'
;FLLKTSKNICQCGKKNNLGSVVSDTQLAALEELEDHIYDISEDDLKDFKVDIHNFLDYWPRSSKPHTVDSVSKMLGVINCNGFMVSDQRGLQAVGVGLFPNLCLVNHDCWPNCTVVLNNGKIELRALGKISPGEEVTVSYVDYLNLSEDRRRLLKQQYFFDCACEHSVLEGEKVNSVTQKCLLA
;
A
#
# COMPACT_ATOMS: atom_id res chain seq x y z
N PHE A 1 -22.45 3.85 6.46
CA PHE A 1 -21.49 4.88 6.89
C PHE A 1 -20.48 5.08 5.77
N LEU A 2 -20.77 6.01 4.85
CA LEU A 2 -19.74 6.55 3.97
C LEU A 2 -18.81 7.34 4.89
N LEU A 3 -17.53 6.98 4.98
CA LEU A 3 -16.52 7.94 5.41
C LEU A 3 -16.46 9.03 4.33
N LYS A 4 -17.48 9.91 4.31
CA LYS A 4 -17.28 11.29 3.86
C LYS A 4 -16.06 11.73 4.64
N THR A 5 -15.00 12.08 3.93
CA THR A 5 -13.71 12.58 4.40
C THR A 5 -13.89 13.65 5.47
N SER A 6 -14.23 13.22 6.67
CA SER A 6 -14.59 14.06 7.80
C SER A 6 -13.35 14.17 8.62
N LYS A 7 -12.40 15.00 8.16
CA LYS A 7 -11.36 15.73 8.91
C LYS A 7 -10.60 15.06 10.09
N ASN A 8 -10.77 13.76 10.33
CA ASN A 8 -10.40 13.04 11.55
C ASN A 8 -9.85 11.63 11.25
N ILE A 9 -9.28 11.42 10.06
CA ILE A 9 -8.31 10.33 9.90
C ILE A 9 -7.02 10.89 10.48
N CYS A 10 -6.68 10.45 11.69
CA CYS A 10 -5.43 10.69 12.40
C CYS A 10 -4.84 12.11 12.24
N GLN A 11 -5.13 13.02 13.17
CA GLN A 11 -4.39 14.29 13.28
C GLN A 11 -2.95 14.02 13.78
N CYS A 12 -2.12 13.44 12.93
CA CYS A 12 -0.67 13.59 13.01
C CYS A 12 -0.31 14.74 12.07
N GLY A 13 -0.34 15.97 12.59
CA GLY A 13 -0.08 17.16 11.80
C GLY A 13 1.37 17.23 11.33
N LYS A 14 1.61 17.13 10.02
CA LYS A 14 2.79 17.71 9.38
C LYS A 14 2.36 18.94 8.58
N LYS A 15 2.91 20.10 8.95
CA LYS A 15 2.95 21.27 8.06
C LYS A 15 4.01 20.97 7.01
N ASN A 16 3.61 20.64 5.78
CA ASN A 16 4.56 20.48 4.69
C ASN A 16 5.03 21.86 4.20
N ASN A 17 6.33 22.12 4.36
CA ASN A 17 7.01 23.33 3.91
C ASN A 17 7.81 23.05 2.62
N LEU A 18 7.26 22.23 1.72
CA LEU A 18 7.79 21.97 0.38
C LEU A 18 6.61 21.91 -0.59
N GLY A 19 6.75 22.62 -1.72
CA GLY A 19 5.65 23.01 -2.60
C GLY A 19 5.00 21.92 -3.45
N SER A 20 4.60 20.78 -2.86
CA SER A 20 3.67 19.86 -3.50
C SER A 20 2.21 20.30 -3.21
N VAL A 21 1.39 20.35 -4.26
CA VAL A 21 -0.02 20.77 -4.14
C VAL A 21 -0.84 19.58 -3.64
N VAL A 22 -0.95 19.44 -2.33
CA VAL A 22 -1.83 18.45 -1.70
C VAL A 22 -3.21 19.10 -1.54
N SER A 23 -4.27 18.50 -2.08
CA SER A 23 -5.65 18.97 -1.83
C SER A 23 -6.01 18.80 -0.35
N ASP A 24 -6.94 19.60 0.20
CA ASP A 24 -7.44 19.49 1.60
C ASP A 24 -7.94 18.08 1.98
N THR A 25 -8.13 17.19 1.00
CA THR A 25 -8.60 15.81 1.15
C THR A 25 -7.52 14.75 0.99
N GLN A 26 -6.30 15.11 0.62
CA GLN A 26 -5.19 14.18 0.41
C GLN A 26 -4.21 14.25 1.58
N LEU A 27 -3.85 13.11 2.14
CA LEU A 27 -3.03 12.99 3.36
C LEU A 27 -1.54 12.77 3.06
N ALA A 28 -1.20 12.32 1.85
CA ALA A 28 0.17 12.08 1.42
C ALA A 28 0.35 12.35 -0.08
N ALA A 29 1.54 12.82 -0.46
CA ALA A 29 1.94 12.89 -1.86
C ALA A 29 2.42 11.52 -2.38
N LEU A 30 2.40 11.29 -3.69
CA LEU A 30 2.85 10.01 -4.26
C LEU A 30 4.35 9.79 -4.04
N GLU A 31 5.12 10.87 -4.08
CA GLU A 31 6.56 10.88 -3.87
C GLU A 31 6.95 10.53 -2.43
N GLU A 32 6.02 10.76 -1.50
CA GLU A 32 6.18 10.40 -0.10
C GLU A 32 5.89 8.92 0.14
N LEU A 33 5.33 8.15 -0.81
CA LEU A 33 5.01 6.73 -0.57
C LEU A 33 6.27 5.84 -0.54
N GLU A 34 6.15 4.74 0.22
CA GLU A 34 7.21 3.76 0.45
C GLU A 34 7.52 3.01 -0.84
N ASP A 35 8.79 2.75 -1.12
CA ASP A 35 9.22 2.10 -2.36
C ASP A 35 10.02 0.81 -2.17
N HIS A 36 10.57 0.59 -0.96
CA HIS A 36 11.40 -0.57 -0.61
C HIS A 36 12.48 -0.97 -1.64
N ILE A 37 12.96 -0.03 -2.46
CA ILE A 37 13.92 -0.34 -3.54
C ILE A 37 15.21 -0.95 -2.98
N TYR A 38 15.60 -0.54 -1.77
CA TYR A 38 16.79 -1.04 -1.09
C TYR A 38 16.61 -2.41 -0.43
N ASP A 39 15.37 -2.89 -0.31
CA ASP A 39 15.03 -4.18 0.29
C ASP A 39 14.81 -5.28 -0.77
N ILE A 40 14.80 -4.92 -2.06
CA ILE A 40 14.64 -5.85 -3.19
C ILE A 40 15.82 -6.84 -3.24
N SER A 41 15.50 -8.12 -3.42
CA SER A 41 16.53 -9.17 -3.56
C SER A 41 17.39 -8.96 -4.82
N GLU A 42 18.62 -9.50 -4.84
CA GLU A 42 19.49 -9.36 -6.02
C GLU A 42 18.89 -9.97 -7.30
N ASP A 43 18.08 -11.02 -7.16
CA ASP A 43 17.41 -11.67 -8.28
C ASP A 43 16.25 -10.82 -8.79
N ASP A 44 15.39 -10.34 -7.90
CA ASP A 44 14.25 -9.47 -8.28
C ASP A 44 14.74 -8.11 -8.80
N LEU A 45 15.90 -7.61 -8.34
CA LEU A 45 16.49 -6.36 -8.81
C LEU A 45 16.89 -6.43 -10.28
N LYS A 46 17.19 -7.62 -10.83
CA LYS A 46 17.49 -7.78 -12.26
C LYS A 46 16.24 -7.55 -13.09
N ASP A 47 15.14 -8.18 -12.72
CA ASP A 47 13.84 -8.03 -13.39
C ASP A 47 13.33 -6.60 -13.27
N PHE A 48 13.46 -5.99 -12.09
CA PHE A 48 13.11 -4.60 -11.86
C PHE A 48 13.89 -3.63 -12.76
N LYS A 49 15.20 -3.87 -12.97
CA LYS A 49 16.00 -3.06 -13.91
C LYS A 49 15.55 -3.21 -15.35
N VAL A 50 15.15 -4.42 -15.76
CA VAL A 50 14.58 -4.66 -17.10
C VAL A 50 13.31 -3.84 -17.29
N ASP A 51 12.42 -3.79 -16.30
CA ASP A 51 11.20 -2.98 -16.35
C ASP A 51 11.47 -1.48 -16.45
N ILE A 52 12.47 -0.97 -15.72
CA ILE A 52 12.90 0.44 -15.82
C ILE A 52 13.36 0.75 -17.26
N HIS A 53 14.18 -0.11 -17.86
CA HIS A 53 14.66 0.10 -19.21
C HIS A 53 13.55 -0.01 -20.26
N ASN A 54 12.66 -0.99 -20.12
CA ASN A 54 11.49 -1.14 -20.98
C ASN A 54 10.60 0.11 -20.94
N PHE A 55 10.38 0.68 -19.74
CA PHE A 55 9.63 1.93 -19.61
C PHE A 55 10.33 3.08 -20.34
N LEU A 56 11.63 3.27 -20.14
CA LEU A 56 12.39 4.36 -20.77
C LEU A 56 12.41 4.24 -22.29
N ASP A 57 12.49 3.03 -22.83
CA ASP A 57 12.46 2.77 -24.28
C ASP A 57 11.06 2.98 -24.88
N TYR A 58 10.01 2.62 -24.14
CA TYR A 58 8.62 2.82 -24.55
C TYR A 58 8.18 4.28 -24.46
N TRP A 59 8.71 5.03 -23.48
CA TRP A 59 8.26 6.39 -23.19
C TRP A 59 8.45 7.32 -24.40
N PRO A 60 7.39 8.00 -24.86
CA PRO A 60 7.48 8.81 -26.07
C PRO A 60 8.56 9.88 -25.98
N ARG A 61 9.43 9.95 -26.99
CA ARG A 61 10.51 10.97 -27.06
C ARG A 61 10.00 12.41 -27.10
N SER A 62 8.74 12.61 -27.46
CA SER A 62 8.06 13.91 -27.43
C SER A 62 7.59 14.33 -26.03
N SER A 63 7.57 13.40 -25.07
CA SER A 63 7.18 13.66 -23.67
C SER A 63 8.37 14.15 -22.84
N LYS A 64 8.09 14.61 -21.60
CA LYS A 64 9.14 14.98 -20.65
C LYS A 64 10.09 13.78 -20.42
N PRO A 65 11.42 13.96 -20.52
CA PRO A 65 12.36 12.89 -20.24
C PRO A 65 12.41 12.57 -18.74
N HIS A 66 12.68 11.31 -18.43
CA HIS A 66 12.79 10.78 -17.07
C HIS A 66 14.16 10.13 -16.85
N THR A 67 14.68 10.21 -15.63
CA THR A 67 15.91 9.52 -15.23
C THR A 67 15.58 8.12 -14.72
N VAL A 68 16.57 7.23 -14.76
CA VAL A 68 16.50 5.88 -14.14
C VAL A 68 16.01 5.99 -12.69
N ASP A 69 16.57 6.91 -11.90
CA ASP A 69 16.19 7.09 -10.50
C ASP A 69 14.71 7.48 -10.33
N SER A 70 14.20 8.40 -11.17
CA SER A 70 12.81 8.83 -11.09
C SER A 70 11.82 7.72 -11.47
N VAL A 71 12.18 6.89 -12.45
CA VAL A 71 11.36 5.74 -12.87
C VAL A 71 11.44 4.63 -11.82
N SER A 72 12.64 4.36 -11.30
CA SER A 72 12.87 3.42 -10.21
C SER A 72 11.99 3.75 -9.00
N LYS A 73 12.00 5.01 -8.53
CA LYS A 73 11.13 5.48 -7.44
C LYS A 73 9.65 5.22 -7.72
N MET A 74 9.18 5.60 -8.91
CA MET A 74 7.77 5.42 -9.28
C MET A 74 7.35 3.96 -9.36
N LEU A 75 8.16 3.09 -9.96
CA LEU A 75 7.87 1.66 -10.06
C LEU A 75 7.92 0.99 -8.68
N GLY A 76 8.86 1.37 -7.81
CA GLY A 76 8.92 0.89 -6.43
C GLY A 76 7.67 1.30 -5.64
N VAL A 77 7.23 2.55 -5.79
CA VAL A 77 5.95 3.02 -5.22
C VAL A 77 4.76 2.21 -5.75
N ILE A 78 4.69 1.94 -7.06
CA ILE A 78 3.61 1.13 -7.65
C ILE A 78 3.61 -0.29 -7.07
N ASN A 79 4.76 -0.95 -7.02
CA ASN A 79 4.89 -2.33 -6.54
C ASN A 79 4.50 -2.46 -5.07
N CYS A 80 4.90 -1.49 -4.26
CA CYS A 80 4.61 -1.52 -2.83
C CYS A 80 3.17 -1.11 -2.54
N ASN A 81 2.61 -0.13 -3.23
CA ASN A 81 1.37 0.53 -2.82
C ASN A 81 0.18 0.30 -3.74
N GLY A 82 0.38 -0.42 -4.84
CA GLY A 82 -0.65 -0.72 -5.82
C GLY A 82 -1.74 -1.61 -5.24
N PHE A 83 -2.99 -1.19 -5.40
CA PHE A 83 -4.17 -2.00 -5.07
C PHE A 83 -4.65 -2.73 -6.31
N MET A 84 -4.83 -4.04 -6.19
CA MET A 84 -5.48 -4.82 -7.24
C MET A 84 -6.94 -4.38 -7.38
N VAL A 85 -7.30 -3.98 -8.59
CA VAL A 85 -8.65 -3.56 -8.97
C VAL A 85 -9.30 -4.74 -9.69
N SER A 86 -10.49 -5.12 -9.24
CA SER A 86 -11.28 -6.20 -9.85
C SER A 86 -12.40 -5.66 -10.74
N ASP A 87 -12.93 -6.50 -11.63
CA ASP A 87 -14.11 -6.21 -12.42
C ASP A 87 -15.34 -5.90 -11.53
N GLN A 88 -16.41 -5.35 -12.12
CA GLN A 88 -17.64 -5.00 -11.39
C GLN A 88 -18.31 -6.18 -10.67
N ARG A 89 -17.95 -7.42 -11.00
CA ARG A 89 -18.45 -8.64 -10.37
C ARG A 89 -17.53 -9.13 -9.25
N GLY A 90 -16.37 -8.51 -9.08
CA GLY A 90 -15.34 -8.90 -8.12
C GLY A 90 -14.66 -10.22 -8.45
N LEU A 91 -14.77 -10.70 -9.70
CA LEU A 91 -14.35 -12.06 -10.06
C LEU A 91 -12.95 -12.12 -10.67
N GLN A 92 -12.51 -11.05 -11.34
CA GLN A 92 -11.26 -11.03 -12.08
C GLN A 92 -10.50 -9.74 -11.82
N ALA A 93 -9.19 -9.85 -11.61
CA ALA A 93 -8.30 -8.70 -11.57
C ALA A 93 -8.23 -8.03 -12.95
N VAL A 94 -8.46 -6.73 -13.01
CA VAL A 94 -8.45 -5.94 -14.25
C VAL A 94 -7.34 -4.89 -14.30
N GLY A 95 -6.67 -4.62 -13.19
CA GLY A 95 -5.54 -3.71 -13.14
C GLY A 95 -5.04 -3.40 -11.74
N VAL A 96 -4.13 -2.44 -11.66
CA VAL A 96 -3.56 -1.93 -10.41
C VAL A 96 -3.87 -0.43 -10.31
N GLY A 97 -4.36 0.02 -9.16
CA GLY A 97 -4.65 1.41 -8.87
C GLY A 97 -3.83 1.94 -7.71
N LEU A 98 -3.36 3.19 -7.81
CA LEU A 98 -2.73 3.91 -6.71
C LEU A 98 -3.72 4.89 -6.09
N PHE A 99 -3.94 4.76 -4.78
CA PHE A 99 -4.88 5.55 -4.02
C PHE A 99 -4.17 6.13 -2.79
N PRO A 100 -3.52 7.31 -2.89
CA PRO A 100 -2.53 7.78 -1.91
C PRO A 100 -2.98 7.69 -0.44
N ASN A 101 -4.22 8.09 -0.15
CA ASN A 101 -4.76 8.02 1.22
C ASN A 101 -4.93 6.58 1.72
N LEU A 102 -5.29 5.64 0.83
CA LEU A 102 -5.45 4.24 1.18
C LEU A 102 -4.09 3.54 1.33
N CYS A 103 -3.07 3.99 0.61
CA CYS A 103 -1.70 3.49 0.73
C CYS A 103 -1.11 3.71 2.14
N LEU A 104 -1.72 4.57 2.97
CA LEU A 104 -1.35 4.80 4.38
C LEU A 104 -1.97 3.79 5.36
N VAL A 105 -2.91 2.95 4.91
CA VAL A 105 -3.65 2.02 5.77
C VAL A 105 -2.87 0.72 5.92
N ASN A 106 -2.47 0.39 7.14
CA ASN A 106 -1.63 -0.76 7.45
C ASN A 106 -2.35 -2.11 7.32
N HIS A 107 -1.54 -3.15 7.28
CA HIS A 107 -2.01 -4.53 7.25
C HIS A 107 -2.39 -5.05 8.65
N ASP A 108 -3.52 -5.74 8.74
CA ASP A 108 -3.77 -6.78 9.75
C ASP A 108 -4.40 -8.00 9.06
N CYS A 109 -4.04 -9.21 9.46
CA CYS A 109 -4.70 -10.43 8.94
C CYS A 109 -6.16 -10.49 9.38
N TRP A 110 -6.53 -9.86 10.50
CA TRP A 110 -7.90 -9.72 10.97
C TRP A 110 -8.31 -8.23 11.05
N PRO A 111 -8.55 -7.60 9.89
CA PRO A 111 -8.68 -6.15 9.83
C PRO A 111 -10.01 -5.63 10.39
N ASN A 112 -10.03 -4.36 10.80
CA ASN A 112 -11.26 -3.67 11.17
C ASN A 112 -11.92 -2.92 10.01
N CYS A 113 -11.28 -2.86 8.84
CA CYS A 113 -11.81 -2.28 7.61
C CYS A 113 -11.64 -3.19 6.39
N THR A 114 -12.43 -2.90 5.35
CA THR A 114 -12.34 -3.51 4.03
C THR A 114 -12.35 -2.45 2.93
N VAL A 115 -11.73 -2.78 1.80
CA VAL A 115 -11.66 -1.92 0.62
C VAL A 115 -12.63 -2.44 -0.42
N VAL A 116 -13.51 -1.56 -0.91
CA VAL A 116 -14.50 -1.90 -1.93
C VAL A 116 -14.34 -0.95 -3.10
N LEU A 117 -14.34 -1.48 -4.32
CA LEU A 117 -14.50 -0.70 -5.52
C LEU A 117 -15.98 -0.64 -5.90
N ASN A 118 -16.57 0.56 -5.81
CA ASN A 118 -17.98 0.78 -6.08
C ASN A 118 -18.13 1.86 -7.15
N ASN A 119 -18.66 1.48 -8.32
CA ASN A 119 -18.89 2.40 -9.44
C ASN A 119 -17.66 3.25 -9.80
N GLY A 120 -16.48 2.62 -9.86
CA GLY A 120 -15.21 3.29 -10.18
C GLY A 120 -14.63 4.14 -9.03
N LYS A 121 -15.22 4.11 -7.83
CA LYS A 121 -14.69 4.78 -6.64
C LYS A 121 -14.21 3.75 -5.65
N ILE A 122 -13.00 3.95 -5.13
CA ILE A 122 -12.51 3.15 -4.01
C ILE A 122 -13.12 3.68 -2.71
N GLU A 123 -13.54 2.76 -1.86
CA GLU A 123 -14.15 3.06 -0.58
C GLU A 123 -13.53 2.20 0.52
N LEU A 124 -13.12 2.83 1.62
CA LEU A 124 -12.72 2.15 2.85
C LEU A 124 -13.93 2.07 3.78
N ARG A 125 -14.31 0.86 4.18
CA ARG A 125 -15.52 0.59 4.96
C ARG A 125 -15.16 -0.16 6.23
N ALA A 126 -15.63 0.35 7.37
CA ALA A 126 -15.49 -0.34 8.65
C ALA A 126 -16.30 -1.65 8.66
N LEU A 127 -15.69 -2.71 9.18
CA LEU A 127 -16.32 -4.00 9.42
C LEU A 127 -17.03 -4.06 10.79
N GLY A 128 -16.75 -3.10 11.66
CA GLY A 128 -17.32 -2.99 12.99
C GLY A 128 -17.24 -1.58 13.56
N LYS A 129 -17.40 -1.46 14.88
CA LYS A 129 -17.11 -0.21 15.60
C LYS A 129 -15.60 -0.03 15.69
N ILE A 130 -15.12 1.17 15.43
CA ILE A 130 -13.72 1.57 15.57
C ILE A 130 -13.67 2.68 16.62
N SER A 131 -12.88 2.49 17.66
CA SER A 131 -12.77 3.44 18.78
C SER A 131 -11.82 4.60 18.42
N PRO A 132 -11.99 5.79 19.01
CA PRO A 132 -11.00 6.87 18.85
C PRO A 132 -9.60 6.40 19.29
N GLY A 133 -8.61 6.59 18.41
CA GLY A 133 -7.23 6.15 18.63
C GLY A 133 -6.94 4.70 18.25
N GLU A 134 -7.96 3.92 17.87
CA GLU A 134 -7.76 2.60 17.28
C GLU A 134 -7.21 2.74 15.85
N GLU A 135 -6.19 1.94 15.52
CA GLU A 135 -5.59 1.93 14.20
C GLU A 135 -6.58 1.38 13.16
N VAL A 136 -6.64 1.99 11.98
CA VAL A 136 -7.44 1.50 10.86
C VAL A 136 -6.57 0.55 10.05
N THR A 137 -7.03 -0.68 9.84
CA THR A 137 -6.27 -1.73 9.14
C THR A 137 -7.09 -2.43 8.07
N VAL A 138 -6.41 -2.98 7.06
CA VAL A 138 -6.99 -3.79 5.98
C VAL A 138 -6.16 -5.07 5.77
N SER A 139 -6.72 -6.11 5.15
CA SER A 139 -5.91 -7.27 4.77
C SER A 139 -5.26 -7.04 3.40
N TYR A 140 -3.94 -7.24 3.29
CA TYR A 140 -3.20 -7.17 2.03
C TYR A 140 -3.15 -8.53 1.30
N VAL A 141 -3.41 -9.61 2.04
CA VAL A 141 -3.37 -10.99 1.57
C VAL A 141 -4.67 -11.70 1.90
N ASP A 142 -4.94 -12.81 1.22
CA ASP A 142 -6.12 -13.63 1.54
C ASP A 142 -5.94 -14.29 2.92
N TYR A 143 -6.93 -14.09 3.79
CA TYR A 143 -6.97 -14.69 5.12
C TYR A 143 -7.07 -16.22 5.07
N LEU A 144 -7.64 -16.78 4.00
CA LEU A 144 -7.81 -18.23 3.83
C LEU A 144 -6.48 -18.98 3.62
N ASN A 145 -5.40 -18.28 3.29
CA ASN A 145 -4.07 -18.86 3.23
C ASN A 145 -3.58 -19.27 4.63
N LEU A 146 -2.70 -20.26 4.70
CA LEU A 146 -2.04 -20.65 5.95
C LEU A 146 -1.22 -19.49 6.51
N SER A 147 -1.05 -19.43 7.84
CA SER A 147 -0.30 -18.34 8.48
C SER A 147 1.13 -18.21 7.95
N GLU A 148 1.81 -19.32 7.66
CA GLU A 148 3.14 -19.31 7.04
C GLU A 148 3.12 -18.68 5.64
N ASP A 149 2.14 -19.04 4.81
CA ASP A 149 1.97 -18.47 3.47
C ASP A 149 1.68 -16.97 3.52
N ARG A 150 0.80 -16.53 4.44
CA ARG A 150 0.52 -15.10 4.62
C ARG A 150 1.78 -14.34 5.00
N ARG A 151 2.56 -14.81 5.99
CA ARG A 151 3.83 -14.18 6.38
C ARG A 151 4.84 -14.14 5.23
N ARG A 152 4.98 -15.26 4.50
CA ARG A 152 5.87 -15.34 3.34
C ARG A 152 5.47 -14.33 2.26
N LEU A 153 4.18 -14.26 1.89
CA LEU A 153 3.66 -13.32 0.90
C LEU A 153 3.86 -11.86 1.34
N LEU A 154 3.59 -11.56 2.61
CA LEU A 154 3.77 -10.21 3.16
C LEU A 154 5.24 -9.79 3.16
N LYS A 155 6.15 -10.70 3.54
CA LYS A 155 7.58 -10.45 3.53
C LYS A 155 8.13 -10.26 2.11
N GLN A 156 7.66 -11.07 1.16
CA GLN A 156 8.10 -11.00 -0.24
C GLN A 156 7.60 -9.73 -0.93
N GLN A 157 6.35 -9.32 -0.70
CA GLN A 157 5.74 -8.20 -1.41
C GLN A 157 5.90 -6.85 -0.70
N TYR A 158 5.87 -6.85 0.62
CA TYR A 158 5.80 -5.63 1.45
C TYR A 158 6.94 -5.53 2.47
N PHE A 159 7.91 -6.45 2.44
CA PHE A 159 9.17 -6.35 3.17
C PHE A 159 9.04 -6.25 4.70
N PHE A 160 7.94 -6.78 5.28
CA PHE A 160 7.74 -6.82 6.73
C PHE A 160 7.28 -8.20 7.22
N ASP A 161 7.53 -8.48 8.50
CA ASP A 161 7.08 -9.68 9.20
C ASP A 161 5.80 -9.36 10.01
N CYS A 162 4.66 -9.90 9.59
CA CYS A 162 3.39 -9.65 10.28
C CYS A 162 3.35 -10.30 11.67
N ALA A 163 3.08 -9.48 12.69
CA ALA A 163 3.04 -9.88 14.10
C ALA A 163 1.64 -9.83 14.73
N CYS A 164 0.58 -9.77 13.93
CA CYS A 164 -0.80 -9.81 14.46
C CYS A 164 -1.08 -11.18 15.11
N GLU A 165 -2.07 -11.23 16.00
CA GLU A 165 -2.44 -12.45 16.77
C GLU A 165 -2.80 -13.63 15.85
N HIS A 166 -3.30 -13.35 14.65
CA HIS A 166 -3.68 -14.36 13.67
C HIS A 166 -2.51 -14.88 12.83
N SER A 167 -1.36 -14.20 12.86
CA SER A 167 -0.15 -14.59 12.12
C SER A 167 0.73 -15.58 12.87
N VAL A 168 0.50 -15.81 14.17
CA VAL A 168 1.22 -16.79 14.98
C VAL A 168 0.42 -18.08 15.13
N LEU A 169 1.10 -19.22 15.13
CA LEU A 169 0.50 -20.46 15.65
C LEU A 169 0.48 -20.38 17.19
N GLU A 170 -0.44 -21.08 17.86
CA GLU A 170 -0.48 -21.12 19.32
C GLU A 170 0.92 -21.42 19.90
N GLY A 171 1.49 -20.48 20.67
CA GLY A 171 2.76 -20.66 21.38
C GLY A 171 3.99 -19.93 20.82
N GLU A 172 3.91 -19.24 19.67
CA GLU A 172 5.02 -18.43 19.15
C GLU A 172 4.92 -16.95 19.57
N LYS A 173 6.00 -16.39 20.12
CA LYS A 173 6.13 -14.95 20.40
C LYS A 173 6.84 -14.28 19.23
N VAL A 174 6.15 -13.39 18.53
CA VAL A 174 6.75 -12.51 17.51
C VAL A 174 6.76 -11.09 18.07
N ASN A 175 7.90 -10.41 17.97
CA ASN A 175 8.00 -9.00 18.33
C ASN A 175 7.17 -8.18 17.32
N SER A 176 6.33 -7.28 17.83
CA SER A 176 5.42 -6.47 17.02
C SER A 176 6.19 -5.59 16.03
N VAL A 177 6.19 -5.96 14.75
CA VAL A 177 6.53 -5.05 13.65
C VAL A 177 5.37 -5.05 12.68
N THR A 178 4.33 -4.28 13.00
CA THR A 178 3.37 -3.85 11.99
C THR A 178 4.02 -2.67 11.27
N GLN A 179 4.40 -2.83 10.00
CA GLN A 179 4.78 -1.66 9.22
C GLN A 179 4.02 -1.61 7.90
N LYS A 180 3.31 -0.51 7.75
CA LYS A 180 3.46 0.41 6.62
C LYS A 180 3.28 1.85 7.09
N CYS A 181 4.01 2.25 8.13
CA CYS A 181 4.07 3.64 8.52
C CYS A 181 5.27 4.33 7.87
N LEU A 182 4.95 5.23 6.96
CA LEU A 182 5.75 6.37 6.55
C LEU A 182 5.75 7.51 7.58
N LEU A 183 5.46 7.20 8.83
CA LEU A 183 5.45 8.17 9.92
C LEU A 183 6.11 7.56 11.16
N ALA A 184 7.42 7.37 11.09
CA ALA A 184 8.28 7.74 12.21
C ALA A 184 8.76 9.18 12.02
#